data_AF-A0A7K3FY37-F1
#
_entry.id   AF-A0A7K3FY37-F1
#
_cell.length_a   1.000
_cell.length_b   1.000
_cell.length_c   1.000
_cell.angle_alpha   90.00
_cell.angle_beta   90.00
_cell.angle_gamma   90.00
#
_symmetry.space_group_name_H-M   'P 1'
#
loop_
_entity.id
_entity.type
_entity.pdbx_description
1 polymer ?
#
loop_
_entity_poly.entity_id
_entity_poly.type
_entity_poly.pdbx_seq_one_letter_code
_entity_poly.pdbx_strand_id
1 'polypeptide(L)'
;MDVMLALTEDSVHEIVWSERLLAEWERVIVREGRRSAESAAAVAQAVRRFFADCEIPAAAYGHLVDEMPGDDPDDRHHAAAAVAAGADALITWNLADFPAGDLAERGVRVIDPDSYLCGLYDELPHEVAETVVRLVREKRNPPVTITDAVARLAKAGLPGFADLLTRHLGR
;
A
#
# COMPACT_ATOMS: atom_id res chain seq x y z
N MET A 1 -4.63 1.59 12.22
CA MET A 1 -3.83 1.92 11.03
C MET A 1 -4.15 0.95 9.89
N ASP A 2 -3.69 1.23 8.67
CA ASP A 2 -3.63 0.27 7.55
C ASP A 2 -2.44 -0.69 7.72
N VAL A 3 -2.47 -1.89 7.10
CA VAL A 3 -1.38 -2.88 7.27
C VAL A 3 -0.08 -2.44 6.61
N MET A 4 -0.13 -1.79 5.44
CA MET A 4 1.07 -1.32 4.75
C MET A 4 1.75 -0.21 5.56
N LEU A 5 0.98 0.78 6.03
CA LEU A 5 1.52 1.83 6.88
C LEU A 5 2.10 1.27 8.20
N ALA A 6 1.44 0.26 8.80
CA ALA A 6 1.93 -0.38 10.02
C ALA A 6 3.25 -1.15 9.81
N LEU A 7 3.42 -1.80 8.65
CA LEU A 7 4.67 -2.47 8.28
C LEU A 7 5.81 -1.45 8.12
N THR A 8 5.51 -0.24 7.63
CA THR A 8 6.50 0.85 7.57
C THR A 8 6.87 1.34 8.98
N GLU A 9 5.89 1.54 9.88
CA GLU A 9 6.18 1.92 11.26
C GLU A 9 7.07 0.90 11.98
N ASP A 10 6.87 -0.39 11.72
CA ASP A 10 7.66 -1.47 12.31
C ASP A 10 8.98 -1.74 11.54
N SER A 11 9.33 -0.89 10.56
CA SER A 11 10.55 -1.00 9.76
C SER A 11 10.69 -2.32 8.99
N VAL A 12 9.56 -2.94 8.62
CA VAL A 12 9.51 -4.19 7.84
C VAL A 12 9.66 -3.91 6.34
N HIS A 13 9.16 -2.76 5.90
CA HIS A 13 9.36 -2.23 4.56
C HIS A 13 9.38 -0.71 4.57
N GLU A 14 9.67 -0.10 3.44
CA GLU A 14 9.55 1.34 3.25
C GLU A 14 8.48 1.62 2.19
N ILE A 15 7.79 2.75 2.36
CA ILE A 15 6.86 3.27 1.36
C ILE A 15 7.37 4.58 0.80
N VAL A 16 6.88 4.91 -0.39
CA VAL A 16 6.96 6.25 -0.96
C VAL A 16 5.57 6.67 -1.36
N TRP A 17 5.24 7.93 -1.14
CA TRP A 17 3.96 8.50 -1.55
C TRP A 17 4.16 9.88 -2.18
N SER A 18 3.23 10.31 -3.03
CA SER A 18 3.20 11.67 -3.58
C SER A 18 1.90 12.35 -3.23
N GLU A 19 1.88 13.68 -3.21
CA GLU A 19 0.62 14.39 -2.93
C GLU A 19 -0.47 14.13 -3.96
N ARG A 20 -0.10 13.83 -5.20
CA ARG A 20 -1.07 13.42 -6.22
C ARG A 20 -1.73 12.10 -5.86
N LEU A 21 -0.94 11.09 -5.46
CA LEU A 21 -1.46 9.78 -5.03
C LEU A 21 -2.41 9.93 -3.86
N LEU A 22 -2.04 10.72 -2.85
CA LEU A 22 -2.83 10.88 -1.64
C LEU A 22 -4.14 11.65 -1.90
N ALA A 23 -4.08 12.71 -2.74
CA ALA A 23 -5.25 13.46 -3.15
C ALA A 23 -6.22 12.62 -4.01
N GLU A 24 -5.67 11.80 -4.91
CA GLU A 24 -6.46 10.85 -5.70
C GLU A 24 -7.13 9.81 -4.82
N TRP A 25 -6.39 9.21 -3.90
CA TRP A 25 -6.91 8.25 -2.94
C TRP A 25 -8.06 8.84 -2.13
N GLU A 26 -7.92 10.07 -1.62
CA GLU A 26 -8.96 10.77 -0.87
C GLU A 26 -10.23 10.96 -1.71
N ARG A 27 -10.09 11.40 -2.96
CA ARG A 27 -11.20 11.56 -3.92
C ARG A 27 -11.91 10.23 -4.20
N VAL A 28 -11.14 9.18 -4.51
CA VAL A 28 -11.67 7.88 -4.93
C VAL A 28 -12.38 7.19 -3.77
N ILE A 29 -11.80 7.17 -2.58
CA ILE A 29 -12.38 6.43 -1.44
C ILE A 29 -13.69 7.05 -0.94
N VAL A 30 -13.85 8.37 -1.12
CA VAL A 30 -15.10 9.09 -0.85
C VAL A 30 -16.13 8.84 -1.94
N ARG A 31 -15.73 8.92 -3.22
CA ARG A 31 -16.59 8.62 -4.38
C ARG A 31 -17.19 7.22 -4.30
N GLU A 32 -16.40 6.24 -3.86
CA GLU A 32 -16.83 4.85 -3.70
C GLU A 32 -17.68 4.60 -2.44
N GLY A 33 -17.90 5.63 -1.61
CA GLY A 33 -18.68 5.51 -0.37
C GLY A 33 -18.01 4.66 0.71
N ARG A 34 -16.71 4.37 0.58
CA ARG A 34 -15.95 3.55 1.54
C ARG A 34 -15.53 4.35 2.77
N ARG A 35 -15.43 5.68 2.65
CA ARG A 35 -15.22 6.62 3.76
C ARG A 35 -16.00 7.91 3.56
N SER A 36 -16.32 8.60 4.64
CA SER A 36 -16.77 10.01 4.57
C SER A 36 -15.59 10.91 4.18
N ALA A 37 -15.89 12.09 3.63
CA ALA A 37 -14.87 13.09 3.30
C ALA A 37 -14.00 13.45 4.52
N GLU A 38 -14.63 13.67 5.69
CA GLU A 38 -13.92 13.94 6.94
C GLU A 38 -12.98 12.78 7.33
N SER A 39 -13.45 11.54 7.23
CA SER A 39 -12.62 10.37 7.55
C SER A 39 -11.47 10.19 6.57
N ALA A 40 -11.69 10.44 5.28
CA ALA A 40 -10.64 10.34 4.26
C ALA A 40 -9.56 11.43 4.48
N ALA A 41 -9.98 12.69 4.67
CA ALA A 41 -9.09 13.80 4.97
C ALA A 41 -8.25 13.56 6.24
N ALA A 42 -8.86 12.99 7.29
CA ALA A 42 -8.14 12.65 8.53
C ALA A 42 -7.04 11.61 8.31
N VAL A 43 -7.28 10.59 7.46
CA VAL A 43 -6.25 9.62 7.10
C VAL A 43 -5.15 10.27 6.26
N ALA A 44 -5.50 11.10 5.27
CA ALA A 44 -4.53 11.80 4.45
C ALA A 44 -3.63 12.73 5.29
N GLN A 45 -4.22 13.46 6.24
CA GLN A 45 -3.44 14.25 7.21
C GLN A 45 -2.52 13.40 8.09
N ALA A 46 -2.96 12.21 8.50
CA ALA A 46 -2.11 11.30 9.24
C ALA A 46 -0.92 10.81 8.40
N VAL A 47 -1.13 10.48 7.13
CA VAL A 47 -0.04 10.09 6.20
C VAL A 47 0.97 11.23 6.07
N ARG A 48 0.51 12.44 5.73
CA ARG A 48 1.37 13.63 5.63
C ARG A 48 2.19 13.90 6.89
N ARG A 49 1.59 13.68 8.06
CA ARG A 49 2.24 13.98 9.34
C ARG A 49 3.24 12.93 9.77
N PHE A 50 2.87 11.66 9.68
CA PHE A 50 3.65 10.55 10.26
C PHE A 50 4.60 9.90 9.26
N PHE A 51 4.39 10.11 7.96
CA PHE A 51 5.23 9.58 6.89
C PHE A 51 5.77 10.71 6.00
N ALA A 52 6.01 11.89 6.56
CA ALA A 52 6.49 13.06 5.81
C ALA A 52 7.81 12.78 5.07
N ASP A 53 8.70 12.00 5.68
CA ASP A 53 10.00 11.64 5.09
C ASP A 53 9.88 10.63 3.94
N CYS A 54 8.71 10.04 3.75
CA CYS A 54 8.39 9.14 2.64
C CYS A 54 7.80 9.88 1.42
N GLU A 55 7.64 11.20 1.48
CA GLU A 55 7.08 11.97 0.37
C GLU A 55 8.09 12.14 -0.77
N ILE A 56 7.67 11.80 -2.00
CA ILE A 56 8.35 12.24 -3.21
C ILE A 56 7.65 13.48 -3.80
N PRO A 57 8.34 14.64 -3.87
CA PRO A 57 7.74 15.87 -4.39
C PRO A 57 7.59 15.82 -5.91
N ALA A 58 6.54 16.48 -6.43
CA ALA A 58 6.24 16.51 -7.87
C ALA A 58 7.41 17.00 -8.75
N ALA A 59 8.26 17.89 -8.23
CA ALA A 59 9.45 18.38 -8.93
C ALA A 59 10.48 17.28 -9.22
N ALA A 60 10.50 16.20 -8.42
CA ALA A 60 11.44 15.09 -8.57
C ALA A 60 11.05 14.15 -9.72
N TYR A 61 9.77 14.03 -10.08
CA TYR A 61 9.31 13.06 -11.08
C TYR A 61 8.54 13.69 -12.26
N GLY A 62 8.14 14.95 -12.19
CA GLY A 62 7.32 15.59 -13.22
C GLY A 62 7.90 15.51 -14.63
N HIS A 63 9.23 15.52 -14.76
CA HIS A 63 9.93 15.41 -16.04
C HIS A 63 9.86 14.00 -16.67
N LEU A 64 9.48 12.98 -15.91
CA LEU A 64 9.36 11.60 -16.38
C LEU A 64 7.93 11.24 -16.84
N VAL A 65 6.92 12.05 -16.48
CA VAL A 65 5.49 11.70 -16.64
C VAL A 65 5.14 11.39 -18.09
N ASP A 66 5.62 12.20 -19.04
CA ASP A 66 5.32 12.03 -20.47
C ASP A 66 6.03 10.81 -21.08
N GLU A 67 7.05 10.27 -20.41
CA GLU A 67 7.80 9.08 -20.83
C GLU A 67 7.25 7.79 -20.22
N MET A 68 6.31 7.88 -19.26
CA MET A 68 5.78 6.70 -18.60
C MET A 68 4.81 5.93 -19.50
N PRO A 69 4.87 4.59 -19.45
CA PRO A 69 3.98 3.73 -20.23
C PRO A 69 2.54 3.81 -19.68
N GLY A 70 1.59 3.26 -20.43
CA GLY A 70 0.17 3.21 -20.05
C GLY A 70 -0.69 4.26 -20.74
N ASP A 71 -1.98 3.95 -20.88
CA ASP A 71 -2.93 4.77 -21.62
C ASP A 71 -3.58 5.86 -20.75
N ASP A 72 -3.65 5.65 -19.42
CA ASP A 72 -4.21 6.62 -18.48
C ASP A 72 -3.16 7.68 -18.08
N PRO A 73 -3.36 8.97 -18.42
CA PRO A 73 -2.46 10.04 -18.02
C PRO A 73 -2.35 10.23 -16.50
N ASP A 74 -3.37 9.86 -15.72
CA ASP A 74 -3.33 9.95 -14.26
C ASP A 74 -2.33 8.93 -13.69
N ASP A 75 -2.33 7.69 -14.20
CA ASP A 75 -1.44 6.61 -13.73
C ASP A 75 0.04 6.84 -14.07
N ARG A 76 0.32 7.53 -15.17
CA ARG A 76 1.70 7.92 -15.52
C ARG A 76 2.39 8.72 -14.42
N HIS A 77 1.64 9.49 -13.63
CA HIS A 77 2.24 10.22 -12.52
C HIS A 77 2.67 9.29 -11.37
N HIS A 78 1.92 8.23 -11.11
CA HIS A 78 2.27 7.22 -10.10
C HIS A 78 3.47 6.39 -10.54
N ALA A 79 3.50 5.98 -11.80
CA ALA A 79 4.65 5.31 -12.40
C ALA A 79 5.91 6.19 -12.35
N ALA A 80 5.81 7.46 -12.74
CA ALA A 80 6.93 8.40 -12.71
C ALA A 80 7.46 8.60 -11.30
N ALA A 81 6.56 8.75 -10.32
CA ALA A 81 6.93 8.89 -8.91
C ALA A 81 7.66 7.63 -8.40
N ALA A 82 7.16 6.43 -8.72
CA ALA A 82 7.82 5.18 -8.33
C ALA A 82 9.24 5.06 -8.93
N VAL A 83 9.38 5.37 -10.23
CA VAL A 83 10.69 5.33 -10.92
C VAL A 83 11.66 6.37 -10.34
N ALA A 84 11.23 7.61 -10.17
CA ALA A 84 12.08 8.68 -9.63
C ALA A 84 12.50 8.41 -8.17
N ALA A 85 11.64 7.75 -7.39
CA ALA A 85 11.92 7.35 -6.03
C ALA A 85 12.90 6.16 -5.93
N GLY A 86 13.12 5.44 -7.03
CA GLY A 86 13.84 4.16 -6.98
C GLY A 86 13.08 3.10 -6.20
N ALA A 87 11.74 3.12 -6.23
CA ALA A 87 10.93 2.13 -5.53
C ALA A 87 11.08 0.74 -6.18
N ASP A 88 11.37 -0.28 -5.37
CA ASP A 88 11.50 -1.65 -5.86
C ASP A 88 10.19 -2.20 -6.47
N ALA A 89 9.05 -1.70 -6.00
CA ALA A 89 7.75 -2.13 -6.46
C ALA A 89 6.68 -1.02 -6.46
N LEU A 90 5.83 -1.05 -7.47
CA LEU A 90 4.53 -0.36 -7.50
C LEU A 90 3.44 -1.38 -7.19
N ILE A 91 2.76 -1.18 -6.07
CA ILE A 91 1.77 -2.12 -5.55
C ILE A 91 0.36 -1.65 -5.94
N THR A 92 -0.37 -2.45 -6.72
CA THR A 92 -1.69 -2.06 -7.25
C THR A 92 -2.61 -3.26 -7.52
N TRP A 93 -3.91 -3.06 -7.35
CA TRP A 93 -4.92 -4.02 -7.83
C TRP A 93 -5.15 -3.94 -9.34
N ASN A 94 -4.87 -2.78 -9.95
CA ASN A 94 -5.13 -2.52 -11.35
C ASN A 94 -3.89 -2.77 -12.19
N LEU A 95 -3.42 -4.02 -12.23
CA LEU A 95 -2.19 -4.38 -12.95
C LEU A 95 -2.23 -4.01 -14.45
N ALA A 96 -3.42 -3.96 -15.06
CA ALA A 96 -3.60 -3.61 -16.46
C ALA A 96 -3.20 -2.16 -16.79
N ASP A 97 -3.31 -1.25 -15.82
CA ASP A 97 -3.03 0.18 -16.02
C ASP A 97 -1.51 0.48 -15.96
N PHE A 98 -0.73 -0.50 -15.49
CA PHE A 98 0.72 -0.38 -15.28
C PHE A 98 1.46 -1.47 -16.06
N PRO A 99 1.90 -1.21 -17.32
CA PRO A 99 2.61 -2.17 -18.14
C PRO A 99 3.89 -2.70 -17.46
N ALA A 100 3.80 -3.91 -16.90
CA ALA A 100 4.83 -4.43 -15.98
C ALA A 100 6.21 -4.60 -16.64
N GLY A 101 6.26 -4.95 -17.93
CA GLY A 101 7.52 -5.08 -18.66
C GLY A 101 8.26 -3.75 -18.77
N ASP A 102 7.56 -2.71 -19.24
CA ASP A 102 8.10 -1.37 -19.43
C ASP A 102 8.57 -0.74 -18.10
N LEU A 103 7.83 -0.98 -17.01
CA LEU A 103 8.22 -0.51 -15.68
C LEU A 103 9.38 -1.32 -15.07
N ALA A 104 9.45 -2.63 -15.34
CA ALA A 104 10.56 -3.46 -14.90
C ALA A 104 11.88 -3.06 -15.57
N GLU A 105 11.86 -2.66 -16.84
CA GLU A 105 13.03 -2.09 -17.54
C GLU A 105 13.54 -0.80 -16.87
N ARG A 106 12.66 -0.11 -16.14
CA ARG A 106 12.94 1.09 -15.35
C ARG A 106 13.22 0.80 -13.87
N GLY A 107 13.34 -0.48 -13.50
CA GLY A 107 13.68 -0.92 -12.14
C GLY A 107 12.49 -1.05 -11.19
N VAL A 108 11.24 -0.87 -11.66
CA VAL A 108 10.04 -0.92 -10.81
C VAL A 108 9.21 -2.15 -11.15
N ARG A 109 9.07 -3.08 -10.19
CA ARG A 109 8.18 -4.24 -10.34
C ARG A 109 6.73 -3.84 -10.09
N VAL A 110 5.81 -4.21 -10.98
CA VAL A 110 4.36 -4.08 -10.72
C VAL A 110 3.85 -5.37 -10.08
N ILE A 111 3.21 -5.27 -8.92
CA ILE A 111 2.74 -6.44 -8.15
C ILE A 111 1.42 -6.14 -7.43
N ASP A 112 0.56 -7.15 -7.27
CA ASP A 112 -0.66 -7.00 -6.49
C ASP A 112 -0.40 -7.07 -4.97
N PRO A 113 -1.24 -6.44 -4.14
CA PRO A 113 -1.03 -6.42 -2.69
C PRO A 113 -0.97 -7.81 -2.01
N ASP A 114 -1.73 -8.80 -2.48
CA ASP A 114 -1.72 -10.14 -1.85
C ASP A 114 -0.40 -10.85 -2.13
N SER A 115 0.03 -10.86 -3.39
CA SER A 115 1.33 -11.41 -3.78
C SER A 115 2.50 -10.71 -3.09
N TYR A 116 2.44 -9.38 -2.95
CA TYR A 116 3.47 -8.61 -2.24
C TYR A 116 3.55 -9.01 -0.77
N LEU A 117 2.42 -9.05 -0.06
CA LEU A 117 2.39 -9.41 1.36
C LEU A 117 2.76 -10.87 1.61
N CYS A 118 2.42 -11.78 0.69
CA CYS A 118 2.89 -13.18 0.74
C CYS A 118 4.41 -13.26 0.62
N GLY A 119 5.01 -12.57 -0.36
CA GLY A 119 6.46 -12.55 -0.53
C GLY A 119 7.17 -11.94 0.67
N LEU A 120 6.65 -10.82 1.19
CA LEU A 120 7.20 -10.19 2.39
C LEU A 120 7.11 -11.11 3.62
N TYR A 121 6.00 -11.85 3.76
CA TYR A 121 5.85 -12.84 4.81
C TYR A 121 6.81 -14.03 4.64
N ASP A 122 7.07 -14.49 3.42
CA ASP A 122 8.02 -15.58 3.18
C ASP A 122 9.45 -15.19 3.57
N GLU A 123 9.80 -13.90 3.44
CA GLU A 123 11.10 -13.35 3.83
C GLU A 123 11.18 -13.07 5.34
N LEU A 124 10.15 -12.44 5.92
CA LEU A 124 10.11 -11.93 7.30
C LEU A 124 8.84 -12.38 8.03
N PRO A 125 8.64 -13.70 8.23
CA PRO A 125 7.35 -14.23 8.70
C PRO A 125 6.99 -13.80 10.11
N HIS A 126 7.98 -13.60 10.98
CA HIS A 126 7.76 -13.22 12.37
C HIS A 126 7.41 -11.74 12.49
N GLU A 127 8.19 -10.88 11.86
CA GLU A 127 8.03 -9.43 11.86
C GLU A 127 6.67 -9.04 11.27
N VAL A 128 6.32 -9.62 10.12
CA VAL A 128 5.02 -9.36 9.47
C VAL A 128 3.85 -9.83 10.35
N ALA A 129 3.93 -11.02 10.94
CA ALA A 129 2.88 -11.53 11.82
C ALA A 129 2.74 -10.68 13.10
N GLU A 130 3.86 -10.24 13.68
CA GLU A 130 3.87 -9.37 14.86
C GLU A 130 3.23 -8.01 14.58
N THR A 131 3.54 -7.39 13.43
CA THR A 131 2.88 -6.15 12.99
C THR A 131 1.37 -6.32 12.91
N VAL A 132 0.89 -7.40 12.31
CA VAL A 132 -0.55 -7.66 12.21
C VAL A 132 -1.17 -7.86 13.59
N VAL A 133 -0.53 -8.64 14.47
CA VAL A 133 -1.01 -8.87 15.84
C VAL A 133 -1.06 -7.55 16.64
N ARG A 134 -0.03 -6.72 16.53
CA ARG A 134 0.02 -5.38 17.14
C ARG A 134 -1.14 -4.52 16.64
N LEU A 135 -1.34 -4.45 15.33
CA LEU A 135 -2.40 -3.68 14.71
C LEU A 135 -3.80 -4.09 15.20
N VAL A 136 -4.02 -5.39 15.40
CA VAL A 136 -5.28 -5.91 15.95
C VAL A 136 -5.45 -5.53 17.42
N ARG A 137 -4.40 -5.62 18.24
CA ARG A 137 -4.44 -5.24 19.67
C ARG A 137 -4.71 -3.75 19.87
N GLU A 138 -4.29 -2.90 18.94
CA GLU A 138 -4.57 -1.46 18.98
C GLU A 138 -6.03 -1.10 18.67
N LYS A 139 -6.77 -1.99 17.99
CA LYS A 139 -8.21 -1.79 17.75
C LYS A 139 -9.01 -2.02 19.03
N ARG A 140 -9.26 -0.94 19.76
CA ARG A 140 -10.01 -0.95 21.02
C ARG A 140 -11.52 -0.73 20.87
N ASN A 141 -12.00 -0.24 19.72
CA ASN A 141 -13.41 0.10 19.55
C ASN A 141 -13.93 -0.10 18.11
N PRO A 142 -14.75 -1.12 17.83
CA PRO A 142 -14.94 -2.31 18.67
C PRO A 142 -13.66 -3.17 18.69
N PRO A 143 -13.37 -3.89 19.79
CA PRO A 143 -12.34 -4.92 19.80
C PRO A 143 -12.58 -5.96 18.71
N VAL A 144 -11.52 -6.40 18.05
CA VAL A 144 -11.57 -7.41 16.98
C VAL A 144 -10.66 -8.55 17.37
N THR A 145 -11.12 -9.79 17.20
CA THR A 145 -10.24 -10.95 17.42
C THR A 145 -9.21 -11.05 16.29
N ILE A 146 -8.08 -11.71 16.52
CA ILE A 146 -7.10 -11.94 15.46
C ILE A 146 -7.71 -12.72 14.29
N THR A 147 -8.56 -13.70 14.58
CA THR A 147 -9.30 -14.48 13.58
C THR A 147 -10.22 -13.60 12.72
N ASP A 148 -10.98 -12.68 13.35
CA ASP A 148 -11.84 -11.75 12.62
C ASP A 148 -11.03 -10.79 11.75
N ALA A 149 -9.86 -10.35 12.23
CA ALA A 149 -8.97 -9.48 11.48
C ALA A 149 -8.41 -10.18 10.24
N VAL A 150 -7.93 -11.42 10.38
CA VAL A 150 -7.44 -12.23 9.27
C VAL A 150 -8.56 -12.52 8.26
N ALA A 151 -9.77 -12.84 8.72
CA ALA A 151 -10.92 -13.01 7.85
C ALA A 151 -11.31 -11.73 7.08
N ARG A 152 -11.08 -10.55 7.67
CA ARG A 152 -11.27 -9.25 6.99
C ARG A 152 -10.20 -8.99 5.95
N LEU A 153 -8.95 -9.38 6.18
CA LEU A 153 -7.88 -9.30 5.17
C LEU A 153 -8.23 -10.15 3.94
N ALA A 154 -8.66 -11.40 4.15
CA ALA A 154 -9.12 -12.26 3.05
C ALA A 154 -10.26 -11.62 2.24
N LYS A 155 -11.26 -11.04 2.92
CA LYS A 155 -12.37 -10.32 2.28
C LYS A 155 -11.95 -9.02 1.59
N ALA A 156 -10.82 -8.44 1.98
CA ALA A 156 -10.24 -7.26 1.37
C ALA A 156 -9.40 -7.58 0.12
N GLY A 157 -9.37 -8.84 -0.32
CA GLY A 157 -8.62 -9.27 -1.48
C GLY A 157 -7.26 -9.88 -1.15
N LEU A 158 -6.97 -10.15 0.13
CA LEU A 158 -5.68 -10.72 0.58
C LEU A 158 -5.80 -12.20 1.03
N PRO A 159 -6.34 -13.11 0.22
CA PRO A 159 -6.61 -14.48 0.65
C PRO A 159 -5.35 -15.29 0.92
N GLY A 160 -4.29 -15.14 0.11
CA GLY A 160 -3.03 -15.86 0.30
C GLY A 160 -2.33 -15.43 1.58
N PHE A 161 -2.24 -14.12 1.81
CA PHE A 161 -1.65 -13.57 3.01
C PHE A 161 -2.45 -13.94 4.26
N ALA A 162 -3.79 -13.92 4.19
CA ALA A 162 -4.64 -14.35 5.29
C ALA A 162 -4.47 -15.83 5.65
N ASP A 163 -4.26 -16.70 4.67
CA ASP A 163 -3.99 -18.12 4.91
C ASP A 163 -2.63 -18.34 5.60
N LEU A 164 -1.60 -17.62 5.16
CA LEU A 164 -0.27 -17.64 5.80
C LEU A 164 -0.35 -17.22 7.27
N LEU A 165 -1.05 -16.12 7.58
CA LEU A 165 -1.26 -15.66 8.94
C LEU A 165 -2.05 -16.67 9.79
N THR A 166 -3.09 -17.28 9.21
CA THR A 166 -3.88 -18.31 9.91
C THR A 166 -2.99 -19.48 10.32
N ARG A 167 -2.13 -19.93 9.42
CA ARG A 167 -1.17 -21.02 9.69
C ARG A 167 -0.10 -20.63 10.70
N HIS A 168 0.35 -19.37 10.71
CA HIS A 168 1.31 -18.86 11.68
C HIS A 168 0.73 -18.85 13.09
N LEU A 169 -0.47 -18.31 13.25
CA LEU A 169 -1.11 -18.03 14.53
C LEU A 169 -1.81 -19.24 15.16
N GLY A 170 -2.06 -20.28 14.36
CA GLY A 170 -2.60 -21.55 14.83
C GLY A 170 -1.54 -22.54 15.35
N ARG A 171 -0.26 -22.18 15.28
CA ARG A 171 0.87 -22.94 15.86
C ARG A 171 1.14 -22.48 17.29
#